data_AF-A0AAJ6KVV7-F1
#
_entry.id   AF-A0AAJ6KVV7-F1
#
_cell.length_a   1.000
_cell.length_b   1.000
_cell.length_c   1.000
_cell.angle_alpha   90.00
_cell.angle_beta   90.00
_cell.angle_gamma   90.00
#
_symmetry.space_group_name_H-M   'P 1'
#
loop_
_entity.id
_entity.type
_entity.pdbx_description
1 polymer ?
#
loop_
_entity_poly.entity_id
_entity_poly.type
_entity_poly.pdbx_seq_one_letter_code
_entity_poly.pdbx_strand_id
1 'polypeptide(L)'
;MPNVWSKLPEIIGAWVGLAIGLFLMPLFLLPAFLFGWIMCDWASPAAIYSFLYDKTFMTIVGVALLLLLIWTEGFKASLDEAPFLANLKATDTAPGRLWRVFLYRNSKLAQAYRNIDDFEQYLLQVDPDLYRHHTQALSFFPAWLEEYVGGHTRRGHVRYTQNGPVNVRSHYVSGHTRARRR
;
A
#
# COMPACT_ATOMS: atom_id res chain seq x y z
N MET A 1 0.37 -11.34 -23.46
CA MET A 1 -0.76 -10.95 -22.57
C MET A 1 -0.27 -11.08 -21.14
N PRO A 2 -0.23 -10.01 -20.33
CA PRO A 2 0.11 -10.16 -18.92
C PRO A 2 -1.04 -10.93 -18.27
N ASN A 3 -0.74 -12.17 -17.91
CA ASN A 3 -1.71 -13.13 -17.43
C ASN A 3 -1.78 -12.91 -15.92
N VAL A 4 -2.93 -12.56 -15.35
CA VAL A 4 -3.10 -12.48 -13.87
C VAL A 4 -2.61 -13.78 -13.19
N TRP A 5 -2.66 -14.88 -13.92
CA TRP A 5 -2.09 -16.18 -13.59
C TRP A 5 -0.57 -16.22 -13.37
N SER A 6 0.22 -15.34 -13.98
CA SER A 6 1.67 -15.29 -13.74
C SER A 6 2.04 -14.62 -12.42
N LYS A 7 1.14 -13.80 -11.85
CA LYS A 7 1.31 -13.17 -10.52
C LYS A 7 0.73 -14.01 -9.38
N LEU A 8 -0.03 -15.05 -9.70
CA LEU A 8 -0.65 -15.96 -8.74
C LEU A 8 0.37 -16.66 -7.82
N PRO A 9 1.53 -17.15 -8.30
CA PRO A 9 2.56 -17.75 -7.44
C PRO A 9 3.17 -16.76 -6.44
N GLU A 10 3.39 -15.51 -6.84
CA GLU A 10 3.91 -14.47 -5.95
C GLU A 10 2.89 -14.09 -4.87
N ILE A 11 1.61 -13.97 -5.24
CA ILE A 11 0.51 -13.73 -4.31
C ILE A 11 0.33 -14.90 -3.34
N ILE A 12 0.36 -16.14 -3.83
CA ILE A 12 0.25 -17.35 -3.00
C ILE A 12 1.47 -17.47 -2.08
N GLY A 13 2.68 -17.24 -2.58
CA GLY A 13 3.91 -17.29 -1.80
C GLY A 13 3.93 -16.25 -0.68
N ALA A 14 3.56 -15.00 -0.99
CA ALA A 14 3.40 -13.95 0.01
C ALA A 14 2.32 -14.30 1.04
N TRP A 15 1.19 -14.87 0.61
CA TRP A 15 0.11 -15.28 1.50
C TRP A 15 0.53 -16.42 2.44
N VAL A 16 1.21 -17.44 1.92
CA VAL A 16 1.75 -18.55 2.72
C VAL A 16 2.80 -18.05 3.71
N GLY A 17 3.72 -17.18 3.28
CA GLY A 17 4.73 -16.59 4.17
C GLY A 17 4.11 -15.76 5.30
N LEU A 18 3.09 -14.97 4.98
CA LEU A 18 2.38 -14.14 5.96
C LEU A 18 1.54 -15.01 6.91
N ALA A 19 0.89 -16.07 6.42
CA ALA A 19 0.17 -17.04 7.23
C ALA A 19 1.10 -17.78 8.20
N ILE A 20 2.29 -18.21 7.74
CA ILE A 20 3.31 -18.82 8.59
C ILE A 20 3.82 -17.81 9.62
N GLY A 21 4.07 -16.56 9.22
CA GLY A 21 4.49 -15.49 10.11
C GLY A 21 3.47 -15.21 11.22
N LEU A 22 2.18 -15.12 10.88
CA LEU A 22 1.08 -14.99 11.84
C LEU A 22 0.98 -16.20 12.77
N PHE A 23 1.16 -17.40 12.23
CA PHE A 23 1.14 -18.63 13.02
C PHE A 23 2.30 -18.69 14.02
N LEU A 24 3.46 -18.14 13.67
CA LEU A 24 4.65 -18.09 14.54
C LEU A 24 4.72 -16.85 15.43
N MET A 25 4.00 -15.77 15.10
CA MET A 25 4.00 -14.49 15.83
C MET A 25 3.80 -14.65 17.34
N PRO A 26 2.93 -15.54 17.85
CA PRO A 26 2.75 -15.73 19.29
C PRO A 26 3.99 -16.33 19.96
N LEU A 27 4.73 -17.23 19.32
CA LEU A 27 5.97 -17.78 19.87
C LEU A 27 7.01 -16.69 20.15
N PHE A 28 7.10 -15.67 19.29
CA PHE A 28 8.04 -14.57 19.45
C PHE A 28 7.54 -13.47 20.40
N LEU A 29 6.22 -13.29 20.55
CA LEU A 29 5.63 -12.24 21.38
C LEU A 29 5.20 -12.72 22.78
N LEU A 30 5.20 -14.03 23.03
CA LEU A 30 4.87 -14.62 24.33
C LEU A 30 5.64 -13.98 25.51
N PRO A 31 6.95 -13.64 25.41
CA PRO A 31 7.64 -12.92 26.48
C PRO A 31 7.06 -11.53 26.77
N ALA A 32 6.68 -10.77 25.73
CA ALA A 32 6.10 -9.44 25.88
C ALA A 32 4.66 -9.51 26.42
N PHE A 33 3.87 -10.49 25.98
CA PHE A 33 2.52 -10.73 26.50
C PHE A 33 2.53 -11.20 27.96
N LEU A 34 3.49 -12.05 28.35
CA LEU A 34 3.70 -12.42 29.75
C LEU A 34 4.04 -11.21 30.60
N PHE A 35 4.95 -10.35 30.14
CA PHE A 35 5.32 -9.14 30.85
C PHE A 35 4.13 -8.18 30.98
N GLY A 36 3.37 -7.95 29.90
CA GLY A 36 2.17 -7.12 29.91
C GLY A 36 1.05 -7.67 30.79
N TRP A 37 0.88 -8.99 30.87
CA TRP A 37 -0.07 -9.62 31.78
C TRP A 37 0.34 -9.42 33.24
N ILE A 38 1.61 -9.68 33.57
CA ILE A 38 2.12 -9.60 34.95
C ILE A 38 2.20 -8.15 35.45
N MET A 39 2.57 -7.20 34.58
CA MET A 39 2.88 -5.82 34.97
C MET A 39 1.75 -4.82 34.67
N CYS A 40 0.90 -5.10 33.70
CA CYS A 40 -0.10 -4.15 33.19
C CYS A 40 -1.54 -4.68 33.22
N ASP A 41 -1.80 -5.80 33.90
CA ASP A 41 -3.13 -6.45 34.00
C ASP A 41 -3.79 -6.68 32.63
N TRP A 42 -2.99 -7.00 31.61
CA TRP A 42 -3.52 -7.35 30.30
C TRP A 42 -4.28 -8.68 30.33
N ALA A 43 -4.99 -9.01 29.25
CA ALA A 43 -5.56 -10.34 29.10
C ALA A 43 -4.47 -11.41 29.25
N SER A 44 -4.79 -12.53 29.91
CA SER A 44 -3.81 -13.59 30.14
C SER A 44 -3.26 -14.11 28.80
N PRO A 45 -1.99 -14.58 28.76
CA PRO A 45 -1.43 -15.16 27.54
C PRO A 45 -2.33 -16.24 26.95
N ALA A 46 -2.94 -17.09 27.79
CA ALA A 46 -3.89 -18.11 27.34
C ALA A 46 -5.14 -17.52 26.62
N ALA A 47 -5.70 -16.43 27.14
CA ALA A 47 -6.85 -15.76 26.51
C ALA A 47 -6.46 -15.05 25.20
N ILE A 48 -5.26 -14.45 25.15
CA ILE A 48 -4.71 -13.86 23.93
C ILE A 48 -4.47 -14.94 22.88
N TYR A 49 -3.91 -16.09 23.27
CA TYR A 49 -3.72 -17.25 22.39
C TYR A 49 -5.05 -17.82 21.90
N SER A 50 -6.05 -18.01 22.77
CA SER A 50 -7.35 -18.57 22.34
C SER A 50 -8.07 -17.63 21.38
N PHE A 51 -7.92 -16.31 21.55
CA PHE A 51 -8.45 -15.32 20.63
C PHE A 51 -7.70 -15.29 19.29
N LEU A 52 -6.36 -15.27 19.33
CA LEU A 52 -5.52 -15.28 18.12
C LEU A 52 -5.74 -16.52 17.27
N TYR A 53 -5.91 -17.69 17.88
CA TYR A 53 -6.13 -18.95 17.17
C TYR A 53 -7.62 -19.35 17.08
N ASP A 54 -8.54 -18.44 17.42
CA ASP A 54 -9.94 -18.68 17.14
C ASP A 54 -10.13 -18.86 15.63
N LYS A 55 -10.78 -19.97 15.25
CA LYS A 55 -10.92 -20.35 13.84
C LYS A 55 -11.62 -19.26 13.03
N THR A 56 -12.60 -18.59 13.62
CA THR A 56 -13.38 -17.54 12.97
C THR A 56 -12.51 -16.29 12.80
N PHE A 57 -11.80 -15.89 13.86
CA PHE A 57 -10.86 -14.77 13.83
C PHE A 57 -9.75 -14.98 12.80
N MET A 58 -9.06 -16.13 12.82
CA MET A 58 -8.02 -16.45 11.85
C MET A 58 -8.52 -16.50 10.41
N THR A 59 -9.74 -17.00 10.19
CA THR A 59 -10.35 -17.00 8.85
C THR A 59 -10.63 -15.58 8.38
N ILE A 60 -11.20 -14.72 9.23
CA ILE A 60 -11.49 -13.32 8.91
C ILE A 60 -10.18 -12.56 8.60
N VAL A 61 -9.17 -12.71 9.46
CA VAL A 61 -7.86 -12.08 9.28
C VAL A 61 -7.19 -12.57 8.00
N GLY A 62 -7.21 -13.88 7.74
CA GLY A 62 -6.64 -14.48 6.53
C GLY A 62 -7.32 -13.97 5.25
N VAL A 63 -8.64 -13.86 5.25
CA VAL A 63 -9.41 -13.28 4.12
C VAL A 63 -9.10 -11.80 3.95
N ALA A 64 -9.05 -11.03 5.04
CA ALA A 64 -8.72 -9.60 4.99
C ALA A 64 -7.31 -9.37 4.41
N LEU A 65 -6.34 -10.19 4.82
CA LEU A 65 -4.96 -10.13 4.30
C LEU A 65 -4.87 -10.58 2.84
N LEU A 66 -5.64 -11.60 2.44
CA LEU A 66 -5.74 -12.01 1.04
C LEU A 66 -6.27 -10.86 0.17
N LEU A 67 -7.35 -10.22 0.60
CA LEU A 67 -7.91 -9.06 -0.09
C LEU A 67 -6.93 -7.89 -0.13
N LEU A 68 -6.20 -7.66 0.96
CA LEU A 68 -5.16 -6.63 1.02
C LEU A 68 -4.02 -6.94 0.03
N LEU A 69 -3.54 -8.18 -0.04
CA LEU A 69 -2.49 -8.59 -0.98
C LEU A 69 -2.94 -8.52 -2.43
N ILE A 70 -4.17 -8.94 -2.74
CA ILE A 70 -4.75 -8.76 -4.07
C ILE A 70 -4.80 -7.27 -4.41
N TRP A 71 -5.17 -6.43 -3.44
CA TRP A 71 -5.21 -5.00 -3.64
C TRP A 71 -3.81 -4.38 -3.81
N THR A 72 -2.82 -4.74 -3.00
CA THR A 72 -1.49 -4.10 -3.01
C THR A 72 -0.61 -4.65 -4.14
N GLU A 73 -0.61 -5.96 -4.36
CA GLU A 73 0.26 -6.61 -5.35
C GLU A 73 -0.49 -7.01 -6.62
N GLY A 74 -1.71 -7.53 -6.49
CA GLY A 74 -2.49 -7.99 -7.65
C GLY A 74 -2.88 -6.87 -8.62
N PHE A 75 -3.11 -5.66 -8.12
CA PHE A 75 -3.41 -4.48 -8.95
C PHE A 75 -2.17 -3.63 -9.30
N LYS A 76 -0.99 -4.03 -8.86
CA LYS A 76 0.26 -3.34 -9.15
C LYS A 76 0.83 -3.86 -10.46
N ALA A 77 1.07 -2.95 -11.40
CA ALA A 77 1.71 -3.31 -12.66
C ALA A 77 3.23 -3.41 -12.50
N SER A 78 3.86 -4.34 -13.21
CA SER A 78 5.33 -4.34 -13.35
C SER A 78 5.75 -3.31 -14.40
N LEU A 79 7.04 -2.95 -14.43
CA LEU A 79 7.57 -2.04 -15.45
C LEU A 79 7.41 -2.62 -16.87
N ASP A 80 7.52 -3.95 -17.02
CA ASP A 80 7.32 -4.66 -18.28
C ASP A 80 5.87 -4.55 -18.82
N GLU A 81 4.90 -4.27 -17.94
CA GLU A 81 3.50 -4.08 -18.30
C GLU A 81 3.19 -2.64 -18.76
N ALA A 82 4.14 -1.71 -18.64
CA ALA A 82 4.01 -0.32 -19.08
C ALA A 82 3.59 -0.15 -20.56
N PRO A 83 4.18 -0.83 -21.56
CA PRO A 83 3.75 -0.74 -22.96
C PRO A 83 2.30 -1.20 -23.16
N PHE A 84 1.90 -2.26 -22.47
CA PHE A 84 0.53 -2.77 -22.54
C PHE A 84 -0.46 -1.76 -21.95
N LEU A 85 -0.13 -1.18 -20.80
CA LEU A 85 -0.96 -0.13 -20.16
C LEU A 85 -1.08 1.13 -21.02
N ALA A 86 0.02 1.55 -21.67
CA ALA A 86 0.01 2.70 -22.58
C ALA A 86 -0.92 2.45 -23.77
N ASN A 87 -0.85 1.27 -24.39
CA ASN A 87 -1.75 0.88 -25.48
C ASN A 87 -3.21 0.79 -25.04
N LEU A 88 -3.46 0.22 -23.86
CA LEU A 88 -4.81 0.06 -23.30
C LEU A 88 -5.44 1.41 -22.96
N LYS A 89 -4.63 2.38 -22.53
CA LYS A 89 -5.04 3.78 -22.34
C LYS A 89 -5.28 4.50 -23.66
N ALA A 90 -4.41 4.32 -24.65
CA ALA A 90 -4.52 4.99 -25.94
C ALA A 90 -5.74 4.54 -26.75
N THR A 91 -6.10 3.26 -26.62
CA THR A 91 -7.25 2.67 -27.32
C THR A 91 -8.56 2.80 -26.54
N ASP A 92 -8.52 3.25 -25.28
CA ASP A 92 -9.67 3.33 -24.35
C ASP A 92 -10.50 2.03 -24.26
N THR A 93 -9.83 0.88 -24.43
CA THR A 93 -10.48 -0.43 -24.59
C THR A 93 -10.59 -1.22 -23.27
N ALA A 94 -10.47 -0.58 -22.11
CA ALA A 94 -10.43 -1.28 -20.80
C ALA A 94 -11.69 -2.15 -20.58
N PRO A 95 -11.59 -3.50 -20.66
CA PRO A 95 -12.75 -4.37 -20.72
C PRO A 95 -13.26 -4.66 -19.29
N GLY A 96 -14.05 -3.74 -18.75
CA GLY A 96 -14.75 -3.91 -17.47
C GLY A 96 -14.21 -3.09 -16.31
N ARG A 97 -14.93 -3.14 -15.18
CA ARG A 97 -14.69 -2.24 -14.02
C ARG A 97 -13.33 -2.48 -13.35
N LEU A 98 -12.91 -3.73 -13.21
CA LEU A 98 -11.61 -4.08 -12.63
C LEU A 98 -10.45 -3.58 -13.48
N TRP A 99 -10.56 -3.70 -14.80
CA TRP A 99 -9.56 -3.16 -15.74
C TRP A 99 -9.46 -1.64 -15.69
N ARG A 100 -10.59 -0.94 -15.57
CA ARG A 100 -10.59 0.52 -15.36
C ARG A 100 -9.90 0.91 -14.05
N VAL A 101 -10.14 0.17 -12.97
CA VAL A 101 -9.45 0.40 -11.68
C VAL A 101 -7.96 0.12 -11.80
N PHE A 102 -7.58 -0.99 -12.45
CA PHE A 102 -6.17 -1.33 -12.71
C PHE A 102 -5.47 -0.25 -13.54
N LEU A 103 -6.09 0.21 -14.63
CA LEU A 103 -5.54 1.28 -15.47
C LEU A 103 -5.46 2.61 -14.72
N TYR A 104 -6.48 2.94 -13.92
CA TYR A 104 -6.51 4.16 -13.11
C TYR A 104 -5.33 4.20 -12.12
N ARG A 105 -5.11 3.09 -11.40
CA ARG A 105 -4.01 3.00 -10.42
C ARG A 105 -2.63 3.06 -11.07
N ASN A 106 -2.47 2.41 -12.22
CA ASN A 106 -1.20 2.39 -12.96
C ASN A 106 -1.12 3.50 -14.04
N SER A 107 -1.97 4.52 -13.96
CA SER A 107 -2.11 5.53 -15.01
C SER A 107 -0.89 6.41 -15.19
N LYS A 108 -0.12 6.63 -14.11
CA LYS A 108 1.17 7.33 -14.14
C LYS A 108 2.24 6.53 -14.88
N LEU A 109 2.33 5.22 -14.62
CA LEU A 109 3.24 4.33 -15.34
C LEU A 109 2.90 4.32 -16.84
N ALA A 110 1.61 4.24 -17.18
CA ALA A 110 1.14 4.31 -18.56
C ALA A 110 1.48 5.64 -19.26
N GLN A 111 1.48 6.77 -18.53
CA GLN A 111 1.86 8.09 -19.07
C GLN A 111 3.37 8.27 -19.18
N ALA A 112 4.13 7.68 -18.26
CA ALA A 112 5.58 7.77 -18.24
C ALA A 112 6.21 7.00 -19.40
N TYR A 113 5.55 5.93 -19.87
CA TYR A 113 6.02 5.14 -21.00
C TYR A 113 6.05 5.95 -22.30
N ARG A 114 7.24 6.09 -22.89
CA ARG A 114 7.49 6.86 -24.14
C ARG A 114 8.21 6.04 -25.21
N ASN A 115 8.06 4.72 -25.20
CA ASN A 115 8.76 3.81 -26.13
C ASN A 115 10.29 3.99 -26.09
N ILE A 116 10.84 4.04 -24.86
CA ILE A 116 12.27 4.18 -24.57
C ILE A 116 12.86 2.77 -24.40
N ASP A 117 14.01 2.51 -25.02
CA ASP A 117 14.66 1.18 -24.99
C ASP A 117 15.05 0.74 -23.56
N ASP A 118 15.54 1.66 -22.73
CA ASP A 118 15.85 1.41 -21.31
C ASP A 118 14.93 2.23 -20.38
N PHE A 119 13.66 1.83 -20.37
CA PHE A 119 12.62 2.50 -19.59
C PHE A 119 12.88 2.46 -18.07
N GLU A 120 13.51 1.39 -17.58
CA GLU A 120 13.88 1.24 -16.18
C GLU A 120 14.93 2.27 -15.76
N GLN A 121 16.04 2.38 -16.49
CA GLN A 121 17.06 3.40 -16.20
C GLN A 121 16.52 4.82 -16.35
N TYR A 122 15.66 5.04 -17.34
CA TYR A 122 14.99 6.33 -17.51
C TYR A 122 14.14 6.69 -16.28
N LEU A 123 13.34 5.76 -15.77
CA LEU A 123 12.52 5.99 -14.57
C LEU A 123 13.38 6.25 -13.33
N LEU A 124 14.48 5.52 -13.15
CA LEU A 124 15.41 5.74 -12.05
C LEU A 124 16.01 7.16 -12.05
N GLN A 125 16.22 7.75 -13.23
CA GLN A 125 16.80 9.10 -13.36
C GLN A 125 15.75 10.20 -13.29
N VAL A 126 14.57 10.01 -13.89
CA VAL A 126 13.57 11.08 -14.08
C VAL A 126 12.48 11.06 -13.00
N ASP A 127 12.03 9.88 -12.56
CA ASP A 127 10.98 9.72 -11.56
C ASP A 127 11.25 8.48 -10.67
N PRO A 128 12.24 8.57 -9.76
CA PRO A 128 12.64 7.45 -8.90
C PRO A 128 11.54 7.02 -7.93
N ASP A 129 10.61 7.92 -7.60
CA ASP A 129 9.46 7.61 -6.75
C ASP A 129 8.48 6.70 -7.50
N LEU A 130 8.22 6.97 -8.78
CA LEU A 130 7.40 6.10 -9.62
C LEU A 130 8.03 4.71 -9.82
N TYR A 131 9.36 4.66 -9.98
CA TYR A 131 10.12 3.40 -10.02
C TYR A 131 9.94 2.59 -8.74
N ARG A 132 10.18 3.19 -7.57
CA ARG A 132 10.01 2.53 -6.27
C ARG A 132 8.58 2.07 -6.05
N HIS A 133 7.61 2.87 -6.46
CA HIS A 133 6.19 2.54 -6.35
C HIS A 133 5.80 1.29 -7.15
N HIS A 134 6.53 0.93 -8.22
CA HIS A 134 6.21 -0.27 -9.01
C HIS A 134 7.17 -1.43 -8.77
N THR A 135 8.28 -1.23 -8.06
CA THR A 135 9.27 -2.26 -7.77
C THR A 135 9.28 -2.73 -6.31
N GLN A 136 8.99 -1.86 -5.34
CA GLN A 136 9.00 -2.21 -3.92
C GLN A 136 7.73 -2.93 -3.50
N ALA A 137 7.86 -3.99 -2.69
CA ALA A 137 6.72 -4.66 -2.08
C ALA A 137 5.90 -3.68 -1.22
N LEU A 138 4.58 -3.84 -1.23
CA LEU A 138 3.63 -3.07 -0.43
C LEU A 138 3.60 -1.55 -0.71
N SER A 139 4.29 -1.06 -1.74
CA SER A 139 4.29 0.37 -2.09
C SER A 139 2.93 0.88 -2.62
N PHE A 140 2.01 -0.03 -2.94
CA PHE A 140 0.64 0.26 -3.39
C PHE A 140 -0.37 0.19 -2.22
N PHE A 141 0.07 0.49 -0.99
CA PHE A 141 -0.85 0.61 0.14
C PHE A 141 -1.99 1.57 -0.20
N PRO A 142 -3.22 1.28 0.27
CA PRO A 142 -4.31 2.20 0.07
C PRO A 142 -3.97 3.56 0.70
N ALA A 143 -4.19 4.66 -0.03
CA ALA A 143 -3.88 6.00 0.45
C ALA A 143 -4.54 6.34 1.81
N TRP A 144 -5.68 5.74 2.14
CA TRP A 144 -6.31 5.89 3.45
C TRP A 144 -5.48 5.22 4.56
N LEU A 145 -4.82 4.10 4.30
CA LEU A 145 -3.93 3.42 5.24
C LEU A 145 -2.61 4.20 5.42
N GLU A 146 -2.10 4.81 4.34
CA GLU A 146 -0.98 5.75 4.41
C GLU A 146 -1.30 6.99 5.26
N GLU A 147 -2.54 7.49 5.21
CA GLU A 147 -2.98 8.64 6.00
C GLU A 147 -3.16 8.34 7.50
N TYR A 148 -3.38 7.06 7.85
CA TYR A 148 -3.44 6.57 9.23
C TYR A 148 -2.06 6.26 9.83
N VAL A 149 -1.08 5.85 9.01
CA VAL A 149 0.26 5.45 9.46
C VAL A 149 1.29 6.58 9.28
N GLY A 150 1.14 7.40 8.24
CA GLY A 150 1.94 8.59 7.98
C GLY A 150 1.18 9.85 8.39
N GLY A 151 1.72 10.60 9.36
CA GLY A 151 1.17 11.88 9.78
C GLY A 151 0.81 12.78 8.59
N HIS A 152 -0.33 13.48 8.72
CA HIS A 152 -0.97 14.22 7.65
C HIS A 152 -0.01 15.18 6.91
N THR A 153 0.29 14.91 5.65
CA THR A 153 0.86 15.89 4.72
C THR A 153 -0.26 16.61 3.97
N ARG A 154 -0.57 17.85 4.39
CA ARG A 154 -1.46 18.73 3.62
C ARG A 154 -0.73 19.13 2.32
N ARG A 155 -1.25 18.69 1.17
CA ARG A 155 -0.73 19.12 -0.14
C ARG A 155 -0.77 20.64 -0.23
N GLY A 156 0.34 21.22 -0.71
CA GLY A 156 0.44 22.64 -0.96
C GLY A 156 -0.66 23.13 -1.91
N HIS A 157 -1.18 24.32 -1.67
CA HIS A 157 -2.17 24.97 -2.52
C HIS A 157 -1.67 26.35 -2.93
N VAL A 158 -2.06 26.78 -4.13
CA VAL A 158 -1.79 28.14 -4.60
C VAL A 158 -2.83 29.06 -3.98
N ARG A 159 -2.38 30.04 -3.19
CA ARG A 159 -3.25 31.08 -2.64
C ARG A 159 -3.07 32.33 -3.49
N TYR A 160 -4.15 32.82 -4.08
CA TYR A 160 -4.14 34.09 -4.80
C TYR A 160 -4.20 35.25 -3.80
N THR A 161 -3.17 36.09 -3.81
CA THR A 161 -3.10 37.32 -3.01
C THR A 161 -3.16 38.53 -3.92
N GLN A 162 -3.35 39.73 -3.35
CA GLN A 162 -3.30 40.99 -4.12
C GLN A 162 -1.97 41.21 -4.85
N ASN A 163 -0.89 40.52 -4.43
CA ASN A 163 0.43 40.58 -5.04
C ASN A 163 0.70 39.39 -6.00
N GLY A 164 -0.33 38.62 -6.36
CA GLY A 164 -0.23 37.47 -7.28
C GLY A 164 -0.38 36.10 -6.62
N PRO A 165 -0.28 35.02 -7.41
CA PRO A 165 -0.36 33.64 -6.92
C PRO A 165 0.88 33.28 -6.09
N VAL A 166 0.66 32.93 -4.82
CA VAL A 166 1.72 32.46 -3.93
C VAL A 166 1.57 30.95 -3.73
N ASN A 167 2.63 30.21 -4.03
CA ASN A 167 2.66 28.76 -3.91
C ASN A 167 2.99 28.38 -2.46
N VAL A 168 1.99 27.94 -1.69
CA VAL A 168 2.18 27.54 -0.29
C VAL A 168 2.72 26.12 -0.28
N ARG A 169 4.01 25.94 0.03
CA ARG A 169 4.64 24.61 0.13
C ARG A 169 3.95 23.74 1.18
N SER A 170 3.81 22.45 0.87
CA SER A 170 3.37 21.43 1.82
C SER A 170 4.30 21.41 3.02
N HIS A 171 3.75 21.45 4.22
CA HIS A 171 4.47 21.33 5.47
C HIS A 171 3.88 20.18 6.29
N TYR A 172 4.74 19.50 7.03
CA TYR A 172 4.37 18.42 7.92
C TYR A 172 3.72 19.02 9.18
N VAL A 173 2.46 18.68 9.46
CA VAL A 173 1.75 19.16 10.64
C VAL A 173 1.71 18.04 11.67
N SER A 174 2.64 18.04 12.62
CA SER A 174 2.56 17.16 13.79
C SER A 174 1.70 17.80 14.87
N GLY A 175 0.57 17.16 15.22
CA GLY A 175 -0.13 17.38 16.48
C GLY A 175 -0.98 18.65 16.59
N HIS A 176 -2.30 18.48 16.66
CA HIS A 176 -3.21 19.53 17.13
C HIS A 176 -3.24 19.56 18.66
N THR A 177 -2.29 20.26 19.30
CA THR A 177 -2.54 20.78 20.65
C THR A 177 -3.33 22.07 20.51
N ARG A 178 -4.66 21.95 20.59
CA ARG A 178 -5.57 23.09 20.65
C ARG A 178 -5.42 23.77 22.02
N ALA A 179 -4.39 24.59 22.19
CA ALA A 179 -4.23 25.43 23.37
C ALA A 179 -5.27 26.56 23.32
N ARG A 180 -6.45 26.29 23.88
CA ARG A 180 -7.49 27.28 24.12
C ARG A 180 -7.02 28.17 25.27
N ARG A 181 -6.33 29.27 24.97
CA ARG A 181 -6.08 30.32 25.96
C ARG A 181 -7.43 30.92 26.35
N ARG A 182 -7.78 30.79 27.64
CA ARG A 182 -8.72 31.68 28.32
C ARG A 182 -8.02 33.00 28.59
#